data_AF-A0A3A1XQL0-F1
#
_entry.id   AF-A0A3A1XQL0-F1
#
_cell.length_a   1.000
_cell.length_b   1.000
_cell.length_c   1.000
_cell.angle_alpha   90.00
_cell.angle_beta   90.00
_cell.angle_gamma   90.00
#
_symmetry.space_group_name_H-M   'P 1'
#
loop_
_entity.id
_entity.type
_entity.pdbx_description
1 polymer ?
#
loop_
_entity_poly.entity_id
_entity_poly.type
_entity_poly.pdbx_seq_one_letter_code
_entity_poly.pdbx_strand_id
1 'polypeptide(L)'
;MSTPDYYKYDDGETRFECFDISRYYSVDWAQVIQYVFRWQKKGGVEDLEKALVCAKDARDNGITPKPITKSHILRRTIKRKLIILSKQDFSNAHKVWEGIIMRCDATDEIIAALEEMIRDAKNVG
;
A
#
# COMPACT_ATOMS: atom_id res chain seq x y z
N MET A 1 -0.40 21.44 10.95
CA MET A 1 -0.88 20.16 11.54
C MET A 1 0.18 19.12 11.27
N SER A 2 0.57 18.32 12.27
CA SER A 2 1.48 17.19 12.06
C SER A 2 0.73 16.04 11.38
N THR A 3 1.44 15.25 10.57
CA THR A 3 0.90 14.00 10.01
C THR A 3 0.52 13.06 11.17
N PRO A 4 -0.68 12.44 11.18
CA PRO A 4 -1.06 11.47 12.20
C PRO A 4 -0.15 10.24 12.23
N ASP A 5 0.03 9.61 13.39
CA ASP A 5 0.99 8.51 13.57
C ASP A 5 0.63 7.25 12.77
N TYR A 6 -0.65 7.02 12.47
CA TYR A 6 -1.09 5.94 11.59
C TYR A 6 -0.71 6.13 10.11
N TYR A 7 -0.08 7.25 9.76
CA TYR A 7 0.54 7.49 8.45
C TYR A 7 2.08 7.54 8.51
N LYS A 8 2.67 7.21 9.65
CA LYS A 8 4.13 7.20 9.84
C LYS A 8 4.66 5.77 9.95
N TYR A 9 5.79 5.57 9.31
CA TYR A 9 6.67 4.44 9.53
C TYR A 9 7.90 4.94 10.32
N ASP A 10 8.25 4.23 11.38
CA ASP A 10 9.44 4.46 12.20
C ASP A 10 9.90 3.11 12.77
N ASP A 11 11.08 2.65 12.38
CA ASP A 11 11.75 1.46 12.94
C ASP A 11 12.95 1.83 13.82
N GLY A 12 13.05 3.08 14.26
CA GLY A 12 14.17 3.63 15.01
C GLY A 12 15.27 4.21 14.13
N GLU A 13 15.55 3.59 12.98
CA GLU A 13 16.62 3.98 12.06
C GLU A 13 16.08 4.78 10.86
N THR A 14 14.97 4.31 10.28
CA THR A 14 14.35 4.85 9.08
C THR A 14 12.98 5.42 9.42
N ARG A 15 12.77 6.67 8.99
CA ARG A 15 11.50 7.39 9.18
C ARG A 15 10.95 7.87 7.85
N PHE A 16 9.68 7.60 7.61
CA PHE A 16 8.97 8.18 6.47
C PHE A 16 7.46 8.21 6.67
N GLU A 17 6.79 9.00 5.85
CA GLU A 17 5.34 9.08 5.82
C GLU A 17 4.78 8.29 4.65
N CYS A 18 3.56 7.76 4.79
CA CYS A 18 2.83 7.11 3.71
C CYS A 18 2.69 8.03 2.47
N PHE A 19 2.57 9.34 2.69
CA PHE A 19 2.51 10.35 1.62
C PHE A 19 3.81 10.51 0.83
N ASP A 20 4.95 10.08 1.36
CA ASP A 20 6.20 10.02 0.58
C ASP A 20 6.15 8.97 -0.55
N ILE A 21 5.17 8.06 -0.48
CA ILE A 21 4.91 7.00 -1.45
C ILE A 21 3.65 7.35 -2.25
N SER A 22 2.50 7.48 -1.58
CA SER A 22 1.17 7.48 -2.21
C SER A 22 0.94 8.66 -3.15
N ARG A 23 1.54 9.84 -2.91
CA ARG A 23 1.40 11.02 -3.77
C ARG A 23 1.92 10.83 -5.20
N TYR A 24 2.67 9.75 -5.44
CA TYR A 24 3.25 9.43 -6.74
C TYR A 24 2.51 8.31 -7.48
N TYR A 25 1.31 7.93 -7.05
CA TYR A 25 0.45 6.94 -7.70
C TYR A 25 -0.82 7.61 -8.24
N SER A 26 -1.60 6.87 -9.05
CA SER A 26 -2.97 7.29 -9.39
C SER A 26 -3.83 7.43 -8.13
N VAL A 27 -4.98 8.09 -8.24
CA VAL A 27 -5.89 8.29 -7.09
C VAL A 27 -6.24 6.96 -6.44
N ASP A 28 -6.63 5.95 -7.22
CA ASP A 28 -7.01 4.63 -6.70
C ASP A 28 -5.84 3.94 -5.98
N TRP A 29 -4.67 3.86 -6.62
CA TRP A 29 -3.50 3.22 -6.01
C TRP A 29 -2.93 4.00 -4.82
N ALA A 30 -3.05 5.32 -4.82
CA ALA A 30 -2.72 6.15 -3.67
C ALA A 30 -3.63 5.80 -2.48
N GLN A 31 -4.93 5.59 -2.73
CA GLN A 31 -5.88 5.15 -1.72
C GLN A 31 -5.59 3.73 -1.23
N VAL A 32 -5.32 2.77 -2.12
CA VAL A 32 -4.88 1.40 -1.74
C VAL A 32 -3.70 1.47 -0.77
N ILE A 33 -2.64 2.20 -1.14
CA ILE A 33 -1.45 2.36 -0.30
C ILE A 33 -1.81 2.96 1.05
N GLN A 34 -2.62 4.02 1.08
CA GLN A 34 -2.98 4.71 2.34
C GLN A 34 -3.83 3.86 3.28
N TYR A 35 -4.80 3.12 2.74
CA TYR A 35 -5.67 2.26 3.53
C TYR A 35 -4.90 1.05 4.07
N VAL A 36 -4.12 0.37 3.23
CA VAL A 36 -3.26 -0.76 3.66
C VAL A 36 -2.19 -0.29 4.65
N PHE A 37 -1.68 0.94 4.52
CA PHE A 37 -0.69 1.44 5.47
C PHE A 37 -1.26 1.62 6.89
N ARG A 38 -2.53 2.00 7.01
CA ARG A 38 -3.11 2.45 8.28
C ARG A 38 -4.08 1.45 8.92
N TRP A 39 -4.41 0.35 8.25
CA TRP A 39 -5.55 -0.51 8.63
C TRP A 39 -5.45 -1.01 10.07
N GLN A 40 -4.29 -1.50 10.52
CA GLN A 40 -4.11 -1.97 11.89
C GLN A 40 -4.21 -0.87 12.96
N LYS A 41 -3.95 0.39 12.58
CA LYS A 41 -3.84 1.52 13.52
C LYS A 41 -5.06 2.44 13.51
N LYS A 42 -5.97 2.31 12.55
CA LYS A 42 -7.11 3.23 12.40
C LYS A 42 -8.42 2.54 12.03
N GLY A 43 -8.56 2.08 10.79
CA GLY A 43 -9.86 1.63 10.27
C GLY A 43 -10.13 0.13 10.37
N GLY A 44 -9.17 -0.67 10.85
CA GLY A 44 -9.31 -2.11 10.93
C GLY A 44 -9.61 -2.75 9.56
N VAL A 45 -10.48 -3.75 9.56
CA VAL A 45 -10.93 -4.46 8.35
C VAL A 45 -11.57 -3.52 7.32
N GLU A 46 -12.26 -2.47 7.76
CA GLU A 46 -12.95 -1.53 6.86
C GLU A 46 -11.96 -0.79 5.94
N ASP A 47 -10.75 -0.48 6.43
CA ASP A 47 -9.71 0.09 5.58
C ASP A 47 -9.25 -0.93 4.51
N LEU A 48 -9.12 -2.22 4.85
CA LEU A 48 -8.79 -3.25 3.86
C LEU A 48 -9.89 -3.41 2.80
N GLU A 49 -11.16 -3.36 3.20
CA GLU A 49 -12.29 -3.40 2.28
C GLU A 49 -12.28 -2.20 1.33
N LYS A 50 -11.98 -0.99 1.83
CA LYS A 50 -11.81 0.20 0.99
C LYS A 50 -10.63 0.07 0.03
N ALA A 51 -9.50 -0.47 0.49
CA ALA A 51 -8.35 -0.76 -0.38
C ALA A 51 -8.75 -1.73 -1.51
N LEU A 52 -9.52 -2.78 -1.19
CA LEU A 52 -9.99 -3.75 -2.18
C LEU A 52 -10.89 -3.12 -3.23
N VAL A 53 -11.82 -2.25 -2.83
CA VAL A 53 -12.67 -1.49 -3.76
C VAL A 53 -11.82 -0.64 -4.71
N CYS A 54 -10.90 0.16 -4.17
CA CYS A 54 -10.01 0.98 -5.00
C CYS A 54 -9.15 0.14 -5.97
N ALA A 55 -8.65 -1.02 -5.54
CA ALA A 55 -7.87 -1.90 -6.40
C ALA A 55 -8.71 -2.49 -7.55
N LYS A 56 -9.97 -2.88 -7.27
CA LYS A 56 -10.92 -3.37 -8.28
C LYS A 56 -11.29 -2.27 -9.27
N ASP A 57 -11.56 -1.06 -8.77
CA ASP A 57 -11.85 0.10 -9.62
C ASP A 57 -10.66 0.45 -10.52
N ALA A 58 -9.43 0.41 -9.99
CA ALA A 58 -8.22 0.62 -10.77
C ALA A 58 -8.07 -0.42 -11.89
N ARG A 59 -8.28 -1.71 -11.57
CA ARG A 59 -8.24 -2.82 -12.52
C ARG A 59 -9.26 -2.63 -13.65
N ASP A 60 -10.50 -2.33 -13.30
CA ASP A 60 -11.60 -2.21 -14.26
C ASP A 60 -11.40 -0.98 -15.19
N ASN A 61 -10.61 0.00 -14.75
CA ASN A 61 -10.15 1.15 -15.56
C ASN A 61 -8.78 0.94 -16.24
N GLY A 62 -8.16 -0.23 -16.14
CA GLY A 62 -6.85 -0.53 -16.75
C GLY A 62 -5.67 0.24 -16.13
N ILE A 63 -5.81 0.68 -14.88
CA ILE A 63 -4.80 1.46 -14.15
C ILE A 63 -3.92 0.52 -13.34
N THR A 64 -2.64 0.41 -13.72
CA THR A 64 -1.66 -0.47 -13.05
C THR A 64 -1.03 0.17 -11.81
N PRO A 65 -0.52 -0.61 -10.83
CA PRO A 65 0.10 -0.15 -9.58
C PRO A 65 1.51 0.42 -9.81
N LYS A 66 1.64 1.45 -10.65
CA LYS A 66 2.92 2.04 -11.03
C LYS A 66 2.99 3.51 -10.66
N PRO A 67 4.16 4.01 -10.20
CA PRO A 67 4.34 5.43 -9.95
C PRO A 67 4.17 6.27 -11.23
N ILE A 68 3.37 7.33 -11.16
CA ILE A 68 3.13 8.28 -12.27
C ILE A 68 4.30 9.25 -12.49
N THR A 69 5.25 9.33 -11.56
CA THR A 69 6.44 10.19 -11.69
C THR A 69 7.39 9.68 -12.78
N LYS A 70 7.94 10.58 -13.60
CA LYS A 70 8.98 10.27 -14.61
C LYS A 70 10.41 10.24 -14.04
N SER A 71 10.62 10.78 -12.83
CA SER A 71 11.95 10.88 -12.23
C SER A 71 12.47 9.51 -11.77
N HIS A 72 13.60 9.08 -12.34
CA HIS A 72 14.27 7.84 -11.93
C HIS A 72 14.72 7.86 -10.47
N ILE A 73 15.16 9.02 -9.97
CA ILE A 73 15.58 9.19 -8.57
C ILE A 73 14.37 8.97 -7.65
N LEU A 74 13.24 9.62 -7.95
CA LEU A 74 12.02 9.45 -7.15
C LEU A 74 11.50 8.02 -7.19
N ARG A 75 11.47 7.37 -8.37
CA ARG A 75 11.10 5.95 -8.48
C ARG A 75 11.99 5.05 -7.61
N ARG A 76 13.30 5.30 -7.58
CA ARG A 76 14.24 4.54 -6.74
C ARG A 76 13.97 4.77 -5.24
N THR A 77 13.69 6.01 -4.84
CA THR A 77 13.35 6.34 -3.44
C THR A 77 12.04 5.69 -3.01
N ILE A 78 10.98 5.76 -3.82
CA ILE A 78 9.69 5.11 -3.57
C ILE A 78 9.88 3.60 -3.44
N LYS A 79 10.60 2.98 -4.38
CA LYS A 79 10.87 1.54 -4.36
C LYS A 79 11.62 1.11 -3.10
N ARG A 80 12.59 1.88 -2.62
CA ARG A 80 13.30 1.59 -1.36
C ARG A 80 12.35 1.59 -0.16
N LYS A 81 11.45 2.57 -0.05
CA LYS A 81 10.45 2.64 1.04
C LYS A 81 9.50 1.43 0.97
N LEU A 82 9.01 1.07 -0.21
CA LEU A 82 8.17 -0.13 -0.39
C LEU A 82 8.90 -1.43 -0.03
N ILE A 83 10.18 -1.57 -0.39
CA ILE A 83 11.01 -2.73 0.01
C ILE A 83 11.10 -2.83 1.52
N ILE A 84 11.24 -1.70 2.23
CA ILE A 84 11.24 -1.69 3.70
C ILE A 84 9.90 -2.18 4.25
N LEU A 85 8.78 -1.64 3.75
CA LEU A 85 7.44 -2.08 4.16
C LEU A 85 7.22 -3.57 3.91
N SER A 86 7.63 -4.09 2.75
CA SER A 86 7.54 -5.51 2.42
C SER A 86 8.40 -6.37 3.34
N LYS A 87 9.68 -6.02 3.54
CA LYS A 87 10.61 -6.82 4.36
C LYS A 87 10.22 -6.90 5.83
N GLN A 88 9.64 -5.83 6.37
CA GLN A 88 9.19 -5.77 7.76
C GLN A 88 7.76 -6.30 7.95
N ASP A 89 7.16 -6.83 6.88
CA ASP A 89 5.75 -7.22 6.83
C ASP A 89 4.84 -6.15 7.47
N PHE A 90 5.10 -4.88 7.10
CA PHE A 90 4.45 -3.77 7.75
C PHE A 90 2.94 -3.86 7.55
N SER A 91 2.19 -3.79 8.65
CA SER A 91 0.75 -4.02 8.67
C SER A 91 0.32 -5.41 8.17
N ASN A 92 1.15 -6.45 8.36
CA ASN A 92 0.90 -7.82 7.89
C ASN A 92 0.53 -7.89 6.40
N ALA A 93 1.14 -7.02 5.58
CA ALA A 93 0.75 -6.78 4.18
C ALA A 93 1.89 -7.05 3.20
N HIS A 94 2.82 -7.95 3.54
CA HIS A 94 4.00 -8.31 2.74
C HIS A 94 3.67 -8.50 1.24
N LYS A 95 2.67 -9.32 0.92
CA LYS A 95 2.25 -9.64 -0.45
C LYS A 95 1.74 -8.41 -1.22
N VAL A 96 1.03 -7.51 -0.55
CA VAL A 96 0.56 -6.25 -1.16
C VAL A 96 1.75 -5.34 -1.48
N TRP A 97 2.66 -5.16 -0.52
CA TRP A 97 3.85 -4.33 -0.73
C TRP A 97 4.75 -4.90 -1.83
N GLU A 98 4.90 -6.23 -1.88
CA GLU A 98 5.65 -6.93 -2.93
C GLU A 98 5.02 -6.68 -4.30
N GLY A 99 3.70 -6.86 -4.44
CA GLY A 99 2.99 -6.61 -5.69
C GLY A 99 3.23 -5.20 -6.24
N ILE A 100 3.20 -4.18 -5.37
CA ILE A 100 3.46 -2.78 -5.77
C ILE A 100 4.92 -2.55 -6.22
N ILE A 101 5.87 -3.38 -5.77
CA ILE A 101 7.30 -3.30 -6.17
C ILE A 101 7.55 -3.91 -7.56
N MET A 102 6.67 -4.82 -8.01
CA MET A 102 6.86 -5.60 -9.23
C MET A 102 6.95 -4.70 -10.47
N ARG A 103 7.74 -5.14 -11.46
CA ARG A 103 7.88 -4.42 -12.74
C ARG A 103 6.72 -4.72 -13.70
N CYS A 104 6.17 -5.92 -13.61
CA CYS A 104 4.97 -6.32 -14.32
C CYS A 104 3.74 -5.68 -13.67
N ASP A 105 2.61 -5.76 -14.37
CA ASP A 105 1.33 -5.51 -13.73
C ASP A 105 1.06 -6.66 -12.75
N ALA A 106 0.78 -6.31 -11.49
CA ALA A 106 0.53 -7.24 -10.39
C ALA A 106 -0.83 -6.97 -9.72
N THR A 107 -1.75 -6.37 -10.49
CA THR A 107 -3.05 -5.91 -9.97
C THR A 107 -3.86 -7.06 -9.38
N ASP A 108 -3.94 -8.20 -10.05
CA ASP A 108 -4.72 -9.35 -9.58
C ASP A 108 -4.08 -10.02 -8.35
N GLU A 109 -2.75 -10.06 -8.27
CA GLU A 109 -2.02 -10.56 -7.11
C GLU A 109 -2.25 -9.66 -5.88
N ILE A 110 -2.27 -8.34 -6.06
CA ILE A 110 -2.60 -7.40 -4.97
C ILE A 110 -4.05 -7.58 -4.52
N ILE A 111 -4.99 -7.74 -5.45
CA ILE A 111 -6.41 -8.00 -5.12
C ILE A 111 -6.53 -9.30 -4.32
N ALA A 112 -5.90 -10.38 -4.77
CA ALA A 112 -5.93 -11.66 -4.06
C ALA A 112 -5.33 -11.56 -2.65
N ALA A 113 -4.22 -10.81 -2.50
CA ALA A 113 -3.61 -10.55 -1.20
C ALA A 113 -4.54 -9.76 -0.26
N LEU A 114 -5.24 -8.74 -0.77
CA LEU A 114 -6.22 -7.99 0.02
C LEU A 114 -7.40 -8.87 0.47
N GLU A 115 -7.90 -9.74 -0.40
CA GLU A 115 -8.97 -10.69 -0.07
C GLU A 115 -8.55 -11.71 1.00
N GLU A 116 -7.31 -12.19 0.94
CA GLU A 116 -6.70 -13.03 1.98
C GLU A 116 -6.62 -12.27 3.31
N MET A 117 -6.07 -11.07 3.32
CA MET A 117 -5.95 -10.24 4.53
C MET A 117 -7.33 -9.94 5.16
N ILE A 118 -8.35 -9.63 4.37
CA ILE A 118 -9.71 -9.37 4.87
C ILE A 118 -10.30 -10.63 5.52
N ARG A 119 -10.14 -11.79 4.89
CA ARG A 119 -10.62 -13.07 5.43
C ARG A 119 -9.92 -13.39 6.75
N ASP A 120 -8.59 -13.25 6.80
CA ASP A 120 -7.83 -13.54 8.02
C ASP A 120 -8.22 -12.58 9.16
N ALA A 121 -8.34 -11.29 8.87
CA ALA A 121 -8.73 -10.30 9.87
C ALA A 121 -10.17 -10.49 10.38
N LYS A 122 -11.07 -11.07 9.58
CA LYS A 122 -12.44 -11.43 10.00
C LYS A 122 -12.52 -12.73 10.80
N ASN A 123 -11.58 -13.65 10.59
CA ASN A 123 -11.54 -14.95 11.29
C ASN A 123 -10.86 -14.90 12.65
N VAL A 124 -10.21 -13.79 12.99
CA VAL A 124 -9.51 -13.57 14.28
C VAL A 124 -10.39 -12.82 15.30
N GLY A 125 -11.61 -12.43 14.92
CA GLY A 125 -12.63 -11.82 15.80
C GLY A 125 -13.72 -12.79 16.20
#